data_AF-A0A7G8FIN3-F1
#
_entry.id   AF-A0A7G8FIN3-F1
#
_cell.length_a   1.000
_cell.length_b   1.000
_cell.length_c   1.000
_cell.angle_alpha   90.00
_cell.angle_beta   90.00
_cell.angle_gamma   90.00
#
_symmetry.space_group_name_H-M   'P 1'
#
loop_
_entity.id
_entity.type
_entity.pdbx_description
1 polymer ?
#
loop_
_entity_poly.entity_id
_entity_poly.type
_entity_poly.pdbx_seq_one_letter_code
_entity_poly.pdbx_strand_id
1 'polypeptide(L)'
;MSLFLPKYNAIFLHIPKCAGQSIEKALGFKHHHKHHKVNDLPDDLEKYFRFTFARHPVRRFISACKYNLKVAILTRHHLERSNFESLSPTKKFRLHLLSSKPNFSSITDNLVRGNLRQMLTFKHQQHWLSAGRPQFIGRVENIDNDFSLLANTLNSNLKLIHTNKSNSSFELGTLSRKDFRRIAAHYKDDFKTLGYCPKYSTFDQ
;
A
#
# COMPACT_ATOMS: atom_id res chain seq x y z
N MET A 1 8.87 3.47 6.89
CA MET A 1 9.21 3.74 5.50
C MET A 1 8.85 5.18 5.26
N SER A 2 9.78 6.07 5.58
CA SER A 2 9.63 7.50 5.40
C SER A 2 10.71 8.01 4.44
N LEU A 3 10.31 8.86 3.51
CA LEU A 3 11.24 9.56 2.66
C LEU A 3 11.40 10.99 3.19
N PHE A 4 12.61 11.33 3.60
CA PHE A 4 12.97 12.68 3.98
C PHE A 4 13.17 13.54 2.73
N LEU A 5 12.64 14.76 2.79
CA LEU A 5 12.68 15.73 1.72
C LEU A 5 13.31 17.02 2.27
N PRO A 6 14.64 17.08 2.45
CA PRO A 6 15.31 18.22 3.08
C PRO A 6 14.99 19.56 2.42
N LYS A 7 14.92 19.57 1.08
CA LYS A 7 14.57 20.76 0.28
C LYS A 7 13.26 21.41 0.72
N TYR A 8 12.29 20.61 1.15
CA TYR A 8 10.95 21.08 1.51
C TYR A 8 10.72 21.08 3.02
N ASN A 9 11.75 20.77 3.82
CA ASN A 9 11.61 20.47 5.24
C ASN A 9 10.43 19.52 5.54
N ALA A 10 10.31 18.46 4.73
CA ALA A 10 9.15 17.59 4.74
C ALA A 10 9.50 16.10 4.82
N ILE A 11 8.53 15.29 5.24
CA ILE A 11 8.62 13.84 5.29
C ILE A 11 7.41 13.23 4.60
N PHE A 12 7.66 12.41 3.58
CA PHE A 12 6.65 11.56 2.98
C PHE A 12 6.57 10.22 3.71
N LEU A 13 5.44 9.93 4.34
CA LEU A 13 5.17 8.64 4.96
C LEU A 13 4.64 7.67 3.91
N HIS A 14 5.44 6.67 3.51
CA HIS A 14 5.03 5.69 2.51
C HIS A 14 4.13 4.63 3.13
N ILE A 15 2.83 4.68 2.83
CA ILE A 15 1.89 3.58 3.10
C ILE A 15 1.93 2.60 1.93
N PRO A 16 2.32 1.32 2.14
CA PRO A 16 2.38 0.34 1.08
C PRO A 16 1.05 0.25 0.35
N LYS A 17 1.12 0.22 -1.00
CA LYS A 17 -0.02 0.14 -1.90
C LYS A 17 -0.93 1.38 -1.95
N CYS A 18 -0.44 2.53 -1.48
CA CYS A 18 -1.11 3.83 -1.61
C CYS A 18 -0.34 4.77 -2.57
N ALA A 19 -0.02 4.27 -3.77
CA ALA A 19 0.67 5.02 -4.83
C ALA A 19 2.07 5.56 -4.52
N GLY A 20 2.74 5.10 -3.45
CA GLY A 20 4.03 5.67 -3.03
C GLY A 20 5.13 5.70 -4.10
N GLN A 21 5.19 4.73 -5.01
CA GLN A 21 6.15 4.78 -6.14
C GLN A 21 5.91 5.97 -7.07
N SER A 22 4.64 6.29 -7.36
CA SER A 22 4.27 7.43 -8.20
C SER A 22 4.59 8.75 -7.50
N ILE A 23 4.32 8.84 -6.20
CA ILE A 23 4.61 10.01 -5.37
C ILE A 23 6.12 10.25 -5.28
N GLU A 24 6.91 9.22 -4.99
CA GLU A 24 8.38 9.34 -4.93
C GLU A 24 8.98 9.77 -6.26
N LYS A 25 8.50 9.19 -7.36
CA LYS A 25 8.95 9.58 -8.69
C LYS A 25 8.62 11.05 -8.99
N ALA A 26 7.41 11.49 -8.64
CA ALA A 26 7.00 12.89 -8.82
C ALA A 26 7.81 13.86 -7.95
N LEU A 27 8.28 13.41 -6.77
CA LEU A 27 9.19 14.15 -5.89
C LEU A 27 10.66 14.13 -6.37
N GLY A 28 10.97 13.44 -7.48
CA GLY A 28 12.32 13.35 -8.04
C GLY A 28 13.18 12.22 -7.48
N PHE A 29 12.60 11.28 -6.72
CA PHE A 29 13.31 10.16 -6.13
C PHE A 29 13.07 8.87 -6.92
N LYS A 30 14.12 8.06 -7.11
CA LYS A 30 13.96 6.69 -7.59
C LYS A 30 13.42 5.84 -6.44
N HIS A 31 12.38 5.04 -6.70
CA HIS A 31 11.85 4.12 -5.71
C HIS A 31 12.90 3.05 -5.36
N HIS A 32 13.53 3.19 -4.19
CA HIS A 32 14.48 2.21 -3.67
C HIS A 32 14.02 1.69 -2.31
N HIS A 33 13.90 0.37 -2.18
CA HIS A 33 13.61 -0.31 -0.92
C HIS A 33 14.62 -0.03 0.21
N LYS A 34 15.79 0.56 -0.11
CA LYS A 34 16.77 1.01 0.89
C LYS A 34 16.34 2.28 1.65
N HIS A 35 15.46 3.12 1.08
CA HIS A 35 14.89 4.31 1.73
C HIS A 35 13.61 3.98 2.52
N HIS A 36 13.41 2.71 2.82
CA HIS A 36 12.17 2.15 3.34
C HIS A 36 12.49 1.24 4.51
N LYS A 37 13.17 1.78 5.52
CA LYS A 37 13.27 1.07 6.80
C LYS A 37 11.94 1.18 7.51
N VAL A 38 11.53 0.14 8.24
CA VAL A 38 10.38 0.24 9.15
C VAL A 38 10.91 0.96 10.39
N ASN A 39 10.21 1.98 10.91
CA ASN A 39 10.63 2.83 12.04
C ASN A 39 11.83 3.77 11.78
N ASP A 40 11.80 4.49 10.67
CA ASP A 40 12.79 5.50 10.27
C ASP A 40 12.35 6.95 10.54
N LEU A 41 11.34 7.15 11.38
CA LEU A 41 10.90 8.49 11.76
C LEU A 41 11.91 9.11 12.72
N PRO A 42 12.26 10.39 12.56
CA PRO A 42 13.19 11.05 13.45
C PRO A 42 12.51 11.38 14.78
N ASP A 43 13.29 11.48 15.86
CA ASP A 43 12.77 11.85 17.18
C ASP A 43 12.13 13.25 17.17
N ASP A 44 12.64 14.15 16.34
CA ASP A 44 12.14 15.51 16.15
C ASP A 44 11.14 15.64 14.98
N LEU A 45 10.32 14.61 14.79
CA LEU A 45 9.26 14.52 13.78
C LEU A 45 8.41 15.81 13.65
N GLU A 46 8.18 16.54 14.74
CA GLU A 46 7.41 17.81 14.76
C GLU A 46 8.03 18.97 13.98
N LYS A 47 9.34 18.94 13.71
CA LYS A 47 10.00 19.98 12.93
C LYS A 47 9.69 19.91 11.44
N TYR A 48 9.16 18.79 10.98
CA TYR A 48 8.92 18.52 9.56
C TYR A 48 7.44 18.63 9.21
N PHE A 49 7.15 19.16 8.03
CA PHE A 49 5.85 18.97 7.40
C PHE A 49 5.70 17.51 6.96
N ARG A 50 4.71 16.78 7.46
CA ARG A 50 4.54 15.35 7.18
C ARG A 50 3.30 15.14 6.35
N PHE A 51 3.44 14.31 5.34
CA PHE A 51 2.33 13.99 4.47
C PHE A 51 2.35 12.53 4.06
N THR A 52 1.19 12.06 3.61
CA THR A 52 1.04 10.71 3.07
C THR A 52 -0.03 10.67 2.00
N PHE A 53 -0.13 9.53 1.33
CA PHE A 53 -1.28 9.17 0.53
C PHE A 53 -1.90 7.90 1.11
N ALA A 54 -3.22 7.90 1.23
CA ALA A 54 -4.03 6.78 1.65
C ALA A 54 -4.90 6.29 0.49
N ARG A 55 -5.47 5.10 0.63
CA ARG A 55 -6.33 4.48 -0.38
C ARG A 55 -7.53 3.86 0.30
N HIS A 56 -8.67 3.77 -0.39
CA HIS A 56 -9.84 3.04 0.08
C HIS A 56 -9.43 1.63 0.56
N PRO A 57 -9.77 1.22 1.79
CA PRO A 57 -9.15 0.03 2.42
C PRO A 57 -9.31 -1.26 1.60
N VAL A 58 -10.48 -1.49 0.99
CA VAL A 58 -10.70 -2.66 0.14
C VAL A 58 -9.91 -2.57 -1.18
N ARG A 59 -9.81 -1.38 -1.79
CA ARG A 59 -9.02 -1.19 -3.02
C ARG A 59 -7.52 -1.38 -2.74
N ARG A 60 -7.08 -0.99 -1.55
CA ARG A 60 -5.72 -1.25 -1.05
C ARG A 60 -5.46 -2.74 -0.88
N PHE A 61 -6.38 -3.49 -0.26
CA PHE A 61 -6.31 -4.95 -0.15
C PHE A 61 -6.19 -5.63 -1.52
N ILE A 62 -7.07 -5.27 -2.48
CA ILE A 62 -7.01 -5.80 -3.85
C ILE A 62 -5.64 -5.55 -4.47
N SER A 63 -5.11 -4.32 -4.32
CA SER A 63 -3.79 -3.97 -4.83
C SER A 63 -2.66 -4.76 -4.16
N ALA A 64 -2.76 -5.05 -2.86
CA ALA A 64 -1.81 -5.89 -2.14
C ALA A 64 -1.82 -7.34 -2.63
N CYS A 65 -3.01 -7.90 -2.88
CA CYS A 65 -3.16 -9.25 -3.42
C CYS A 65 -2.53 -9.36 -4.82
N LYS A 66 -2.95 -8.49 -5.75
CA LYS A 66 -2.42 -8.46 -7.12
C LYS A 66 -0.90 -8.24 -7.15
N TYR A 67 -0.39 -7.37 -6.29
CA TYR A 67 1.05 -7.13 -6.16
C TYR A 67 1.82 -8.37 -5.69
N ASN A 68 1.35 -9.04 -4.63
CA ASN A 68 2.04 -10.22 -4.12
C ASN A 68 1.98 -11.38 -5.11
N LEU A 69 0.87 -11.57 -5.83
CA LEU A 69 0.78 -12.56 -6.91
C LEU A 69 1.75 -12.24 -8.05
N LYS A 70 1.77 -10.98 -8.52
CA LYS A 70 2.73 -10.54 -9.55
C LYS A 70 4.17 -10.82 -9.13
N VAL A 71 4.55 -10.46 -7.91
CA VAL A 71 5.92 -10.69 -7.41
C VAL A 71 6.19 -12.18 -7.25
N ALA A 72 5.23 -12.97 -6.77
CA ALA A 72 5.38 -14.42 -6.69
C ALA A 72 5.70 -15.03 -8.06
N ILE A 73 4.95 -14.65 -9.10
CA ILE A 73 5.15 -15.14 -10.47
C ILE A 73 6.53 -14.71 -10.99
N LEU A 74 6.89 -13.43 -10.85
CA LEU A 74 8.18 -12.90 -11.31
C LEU A 74 9.38 -13.52 -10.57
N THR A 75 9.19 -14.03 -9.36
CA THR A 75 10.26 -14.60 -8.52
C THR A 75 10.12 -16.11 -8.33
N ARG A 76 9.29 -16.77 -9.15
CA ARG A 76 8.92 -18.19 -9.01
C ARG A 76 10.12 -19.11 -8.85
N HIS A 77 11.05 -19.08 -9.81
CA HIS A 77 12.23 -19.94 -9.79
C HIS A 77 13.08 -19.80 -8.52
N HIS A 78 13.21 -18.57 -8.00
CA HIS A 78 13.95 -18.34 -6.76
C HIS A 78 13.16 -18.86 -5.54
N LEU A 79 11.85 -18.65 -5.51
CA LEU A 79 10.99 -19.09 -4.40
C LEU A 79 10.94 -20.62 -4.31
N GLU A 80 10.76 -21.32 -5.42
CA GLU A 80 10.63 -22.79 -5.47
C GLU A 80 11.96 -23.51 -5.13
N ARG A 81 13.11 -22.88 -5.38
CA ARG A 81 14.44 -23.43 -5.04
C ARG A 81 14.92 -23.09 -3.64
N SER A 82 14.22 -22.20 -2.93
CA SER A 82 14.62 -21.78 -1.59
C SER A 82 14.17 -22.81 -0.55
N ASN A 83 14.97 -23.03 0.50
CA ASN A 83 14.53 -23.81 1.66
C ASN A 83 13.34 -23.09 2.34
N PHE A 84 12.21 -23.78 2.47
CA PHE A 84 10.98 -23.20 3.01
C PHE A 84 11.20 -22.59 4.39
N GLU A 85 11.97 -23.24 5.27
CA GLU A 85 12.14 -22.76 6.65
C GLU A 85 12.96 -21.47 6.75
N SER A 86 13.80 -21.17 5.78
CA SER A 86 14.57 -19.92 5.75
C SER A 86 13.79 -18.75 5.11
N LEU A 87 12.61 -19.00 4.55
CA LEU A 87 11.80 -17.97 3.91
C LEU A 87 11.14 -17.04 4.95
N SER A 88 11.22 -15.73 4.68
CA SER A 88 10.43 -14.75 5.44
C SER A 88 8.92 -15.00 5.26
N PRO A 89 8.06 -14.55 6.20
CA PRO A 89 6.61 -14.73 6.08
C PRO A 89 6.03 -14.25 4.74
N THR A 90 6.55 -13.15 4.20
CA THR A 90 6.13 -12.63 2.89
C THR A 90 6.51 -13.58 1.75
N LYS A 91 7.71 -14.17 1.78
CA LYS A 91 8.14 -15.15 0.77
C LYS A 91 7.36 -16.47 0.91
N LYS A 92 7.12 -16.95 2.14
CA LYS A 92 6.26 -18.14 2.39
C LYS A 92 4.85 -17.94 1.81
N PHE A 93 4.23 -16.78 2.04
CA PHE A 93 2.93 -16.46 1.46
C PHE A 93 2.96 -16.41 -0.08
N ARG A 94 3.98 -15.79 -0.68
CA ARG A 94 4.13 -15.75 -2.14
C ARG A 94 4.32 -17.13 -2.75
N LEU A 95 5.09 -18.00 -2.10
CA LEU A 95 5.23 -19.40 -2.53
C LEU A 95 3.88 -20.13 -2.45
N HIS A 96 3.11 -19.92 -1.37
CA HIS A 96 1.76 -20.47 -1.25
C HIS A 96 0.83 -19.99 -2.38
N LEU A 97 0.91 -18.73 -2.79
CA LEU A 97 0.15 -18.21 -3.94
C LEU A 97 0.47 -18.93 -5.25
N LEU A 98 1.67 -19.51 -5.42
CA LEU A 98 2.02 -20.26 -6.63
C LEU A 98 1.46 -21.69 -6.62
N SER A 99 1.32 -22.30 -5.43
CA SER A 99 0.93 -23.70 -5.30
C SER A 99 -0.58 -23.93 -5.18
N SER A 100 -1.39 -22.90 -4.94
CA SER A 100 -2.78 -23.05 -4.45
C SER A 100 -3.89 -22.48 -5.35
N LYS A 101 -3.61 -22.07 -6.60
CA LYS A 101 -4.57 -21.39 -7.51
C LYS A 101 -5.37 -20.29 -6.77
N PRO A 102 -4.70 -19.22 -6.32
CA PRO A 102 -5.26 -18.28 -5.36
C PRO A 102 -6.42 -17.48 -5.93
N ASN A 103 -7.36 -17.11 -5.07
CA ASN A 103 -8.45 -16.19 -5.38
C ASN A 103 -8.67 -15.24 -4.20
N PHE A 104 -9.56 -14.26 -4.37
CA PHE A 104 -9.82 -13.31 -3.29
C PHE A 104 -10.40 -13.95 -2.02
N SER A 105 -11.21 -15.00 -2.14
CA SER A 105 -11.78 -15.68 -0.96
C SER A 105 -10.68 -16.32 -0.12
N SER A 106 -9.76 -17.09 -0.73
CA SER A 106 -8.68 -17.75 0.01
C SER A 106 -7.71 -16.76 0.65
N ILE A 107 -7.42 -15.63 -0.01
CA ILE A 107 -6.59 -14.57 0.58
C ILE A 107 -7.34 -13.85 1.72
N THR A 108 -8.64 -13.65 1.58
CA THR A 108 -9.49 -13.06 2.64
C THR A 108 -9.55 -13.96 3.87
N ASP A 109 -9.61 -15.29 3.69
CA ASP A 109 -9.53 -16.23 4.80
C ASP A 109 -8.20 -16.12 5.54
N ASN A 110 -7.09 -16.05 4.82
CA ASN A 110 -5.77 -15.82 5.41
C ASN A 110 -5.68 -14.48 6.15
N LEU A 111 -6.30 -13.42 5.61
CA LEU A 111 -6.35 -12.10 6.26
C LEU A 111 -7.09 -12.18 7.60
N VAL A 112 -8.32 -12.71 7.60
CA VAL A 112 -9.19 -12.75 8.78
C VAL A 112 -8.65 -13.70 9.85
N ARG A 113 -8.01 -14.81 9.45
CA ARG A 113 -7.32 -15.73 10.38
C ARG A 113 -6.01 -15.18 10.95
N GLY A 114 -5.56 -14.00 10.49
CA GLY A 114 -4.34 -13.36 10.99
C GLY A 114 -3.04 -13.95 10.43
N ASN A 115 -3.11 -14.76 9.37
CA ASN A 115 -1.94 -15.34 8.69
C ASN A 115 -1.10 -14.28 7.96
N LEU A 116 -1.72 -13.14 7.62
CA LEU A 116 -1.09 -12.04 6.90
C LEU A 116 -0.58 -10.91 7.82
N ARG A 117 -0.70 -11.06 9.16
CA ARG A 117 -0.44 -9.97 10.13
C ARG A 117 0.97 -9.39 10.06
N GLN A 118 1.97 -10.19 9.68
CA GLN A 118 3.36 -9.77 9.58
C GLN A 118 3.71 -9.12 8.23
N MET A 119 2.76 -9.07 7.29
CA MET A 119 2.99 -8.51 5.97
C MET A 119 2.60 -7.03 5.93
N LEU A 120 3.57 -6.15 5.72
CA LEU A 120 3.35 -4.70 5.65
C LEU A 120 2.28 -4.30 4.60
N THR A 121 2.16 -5.02 3.49
CA THR A 121 1.14 -4.73 2.47
C THR A 121 -0.30 -4.99 2.93
N PHE A 122 -0.50 -5.78 3.99
CA PHE A 122 -1.82 -6.11 4.55
C PHE A 122 -2.08 -5.46 5.92
N LYS A 123 -1.07 -4.82 6.53
CA LYS A 123 -1.25 -4.10 7.79
C LYS A 123 -2.14 -2.86 7.60
N HIS A 124 -2.94 -2.51 8.60
CA HIS A 124 -3.85 -1.36 8.58
C HIS A 124 -3.11 -0.06 8.30
N GLN A 125 -3.69 0.83 7.49
CA GLN A 125 -3.16 2.16 7.18
C GLN A 125 -2.96 2.99 8.46
N GLN A 126 -3.83 2.81 9.45
CA GLN A 126 -3.71 3.39 10.79
C GLN A 126 -2.31 3.20 11.40
N HIS A 127 -1.65 2.07 11.14
CA HIS A 127 -0.31 1.81 11.66
C HIS A 127 0.70 2.91 11.30
N TRP A 128 0.64 3.44 10.08
CA TRP A 128 1.53 4.53 9.64
C TRP A 128 0.97 5.90 10.03
N LEU A 129 -0.35 6.07 10.02
CA LEU A 129 -1.00 7.33 10.38
C LEU A 129 -0.73 7.70 11.84
N SER A 130 -0.86 6.73 12.76
CA SER A 130 -0.59 6.95 14.19
C SER A 130 0.88 7.21 14.47
N ALA A 131 1.79 6.53 13.76
CA ALA A 131 3.23 6.72 13.94
C ALA A 131 3.71 8.07 13.38
N GLY A 132 3.31 8.39 12.15
CA GLY A 132 3.85 9.55 11.44
C GLY A 132 3.02 10.83 11.53
N ARG A 133 1.80 10.78 12.08
CA ARG A 133 0.92 11.93 12.34
C ARG A 133 0.95 12.99 11.22
N PRO A 134 0.63 12.61 9.97
CA PRO A 134 0.71 13.51 8.83
C PRO A 134 -0.25 14.69 8.96
N GLN A 135 0.22 15.89 8.61
CA GLN A 135 -0.61 17.09 8.47
C GLN A 135 -1.41 17.08 7.16
N PHE A 136 -0.93 16.36 6.13
CA PHE A 136 -1.63 16.21 4.86
C PHE A 136 -1.82 14.74 4.49
N ILE A 137 -3.05 14.35 4.15
CA ILE A 137 -3.39 13.00 3.68
C ILE A 137 -4.10 13.11 2.34
N GLY A 138 -3.38 12.83 1.25
CA GLY A 138 -3.98 12.69 -0.07
C GLY A 138 -4.65 11.33 -0.25
N ARG A 139 -5.59 11.21 -1.18
CA ARG A 139 -6.29 9.98 -1.54
C ARG A 139 -5.84 9.52 -2.91
N VAL A 140 -5.54 8.23 -3.05
CA VAL A 140 -5.25 7.66 -4.37
C VAL A 140 -6.44 7.83 -5.33
N GLU A 141 -7.66 7.76 -4.81
CA GLU A 141 -8.88 7.94 -5.61
C GLU A 141 -9.01 9.36 -6.19
N ASN A 142 -8.30 10.34 -5.63
CA ASN A 142 -8.29 11.74 -6.05
C ASN A 142 -6.84 12.24 -6.29
N ILE A 143 -5.97 11.34 -6.74
CA ILE A 143 -4.51 11.54 -6.65
C ILE A 143 -4.03 12.79 -7.38
N ASP A 144 -4.60 13.14 -8.53
CA ASP A 144 -4.15 14.28 -9.33
C ASP A 144 -4.45 15.61 -8.62
N ASN A 145 -5.66 15.75 -8.08
CA ASN A 145 -6.09 16.92 -7.33
C ASN A 145 -5.33 17.04 -6.01
N ASP A 146 -5.25 15.95 -5.24
CA ASP A 146 -4.59 15.96 -3.93
C ASP A 146 -3.07 16.15 -4.09
N PHE A 147 -2.46 15.61 -5.16
CA PHE A 147 -1.05 15.89 -5.45
C PHE A 147 -0.82 17.35 -5.85
N SER A 148 -1.76 17.97 -6.57
CA SER A 148 -1.70 19.39 -6.91
C SER A 148 -1.79 20.28 -5.65
N LEU A 149 -2.66 19.94 -4.70
CA LEU A 149 -2.75 20.60 -3.40
C LEU A 149 -1.45 20.44 -2.59
N LEU A 150 -0.87 19.25 -2.58
CA LEU A 150 0.43 19.00 -1.96
C LEU A 150 1.54 19.84 -2.61
N ALA A 151 1.61 19.88 -3.95
CA ALA A 151 2.62 20.63 -4.68
C ALA A 151 2.58 22.12 -4.33
N ASN A 152 1.38 22.69 -4.23
CA ASN A 152 1.14 24.06 -3.77
C ASN A 152 1.58 24.24 -2.30
N THR A 153 1.25 23.28 -1.42
CA THR A 153 1.67 23.32 0.00
C THR A 153 3.20 23.31 0.15
N LEU A 154 3.90 22.60 -0.73
CA LEU A 154 5.36 22.54 -0.77
C LEU A 154 5.98 23.72 -1.55
N ASN A 155 5.18 24.70 -2.01
CA ASN A 155 5.60 25.82 -2.87
C ASN A 155 6.44 25.35 -4.07
N SER A 156 5.94 24.33 -4.78
CA SER A 156 6.71 23.60 -5.79
C SER A 156 5.91 23.34 -7.06
N ASN A 157 6.58 23.39 -8.22
CA ASN A 157 5.98 23.08 -9.53
C ASN A 157 6.02 21.58 -9.86
N LEU A 158 5.85 20.72 -8.84
CA LEU A 158 5.89 19.27 -9.01
C LEU A 158 4.68 18.81 -9.84
N LYS A 159 4.90 17.86 -10.76
CA LYS A 159 3.84 17.24 -11.55
C LYS A 159 3.84 15.74 -11.33
N LEU A 160 2.65 15.16 -11.19
CA LEU A 160 2.51 13.73 -11.10
C LEU A 160 2.86 13.09 -12.45
N ILE A 161 3.89 12.26 -12.47
CA ILE A 161 4.24 11.49 -13.67
C ILE A 161 3.45 10.18 -13.60
N HIS A 162 2.39 10.04 -14.41
CA HIS A 162 1.67 8.78 -14.53
C HIS A 162 2.57 7.73 -15.20
N THR A 163 3.27 6.92 -14.40
CA THR A 163 3.99 5.76 -14.91
C THR A 163 3.10 4.53 -14.93
N ASN A 164 2.64 4.17 -16.13
CA ASN A 164 2.05 2.89 -16.55
C ASN A 164 0.91 2.32 -15.68
N LYS A 165 -0.27 2.23 -16.30
CA LYS A 165 -1.33 1.30 -15.89
C LYS A 165 -0.73 -0.10 -15.79
N SER A 166 -0.95 -0.77 -14.67
CA SER A 166 -0.51 -2.16 -14.51
C SER A 166 -1.20 -3.04 -15.55
N ASN A 167 -0.44 -3.67 -16.46
CA ASN A 167 -0.95 -4.71 -17.35
C ASN A 167 -1.69 -5.77 -16.54
N SER A 168 -2.94 -6.00 -16.93
CA SER A 168 -3.99 -6.71 -16.22
C SER A 168 -3.97 -8.23 -16.43
N SER A 169 -2.80 -8.86 -16.58
CA SER A 169 -2.73 -10.29 -16.95
C SER A 169 -2.74 -11.27 -15.76
N PHE A 170 -2.87 -10.80 -14.52
CA PHE A 170 -2.89 -11.67 -13.33
C PHE A 170 -4.26 -11.57 -12.63
N GLU A 171 -5.13 -12.54 -12.89
CA GLU A 171 -6.50 -12.52 -12.39
C GLU A 171 -6.64 -13.39 -11.12
N LEU A 172 -7.17 -12.76 -10.06
CA LEU A 172 -7.57 -13.42 -8.81
C LEU A 172 -9.10 -13.69 -8.78
N GLY A 173 -9.74 -13.57 -9.94
CA GLY A 173 -11.20 -13.54 -10.10
C GLY A 173 -11.83 -12.24 -9.61
N THR A 174 -13.14 -12.25 -9.43
CA THR A 174 -13.93 -11.15 -8.88
C THR A 174 -14.00 -11.22 -7.35
N LEU A 175 -14.04 -10.07 -6.68
CA LEU A 175 -14.20 -10.02 -5.23
C LEU A 175 -15.68 -10.23 -4.88
N SER A 176 -16.01 -11.24 -4.09
CA SER A 176 -17.41 -11.49 -3.70
C SER A 176 -17.93 -10.39 -2.74
N ARG A 177 -19.25 -10.17 -2.72
CA ARG A 177 -19.89 -9.29 -1.71
C ARG A 177 -19.63 -9.77 -0.28
N LYS A 178 -19.54 -11.09 -0.07
CA LYS A 178 -19.22 -11.71 1.23
C LYS A 178 -17.81 -11.31 1.67
N ASP A 179 -16.82 -11.46 0.80
CA ASP A 179 -15.44 -11.13 1.12
C ASP A 179 -15.23 -9.62 1.28
N PHE A 180 -15.90 -8.80 0.46
CA PHE A 180 -15.91 -7.35 0.65
C PHE A 180 -16.28 -6.97 2.08
N ARG A 181 -17.38 -7.52 2.62
CA ARG A 181 -17.83 -7.22 3.99
C ARG A 181 -16.81 -7.65 5.04
N ARG A 182 -16.18 -8.81 4.85
CA ARG A 182 -15.15 -9.35 5.76
C ARG A 182 -13.90 -8.47 5.75
N ILE A 183 -13.45 -8.03 4.59
CA ILE A 183 -12.31 -7.11 4.43
C ILE A 183 -12.65 -5.75 5.03
N ALA A 184 -13.86 -5.24 4.79
CA ALA A 184 -14.31 -3.97 5.34
C ALA A 184 -14.38 -4.00 6.88
N ALA A 185 -14.89 -5.10 7.45
CA ALA A 185 -14.90 -5.32 8.88
C ALA A 185 -13.48 -5.42 9.46
N HIS A 186 -12.57 -6.13 8.76
CA HIS A 186 -11.17 -6.21 9.17
C HIS A 186 -10.53 -4.82 9.22
N TYR A 187 -10.68 -4.00 8.18
CA TYR A 187 -10.09 -2.66 8.11
C TYR A 187 -11.00 -1.53 8.64
N LYS A 188 -11.93 -1.82 9.57
CA LYS A 188 -12.92 -0.82 10.06
C LYS A 188 -12.30 0.48 10.57
N ASP A 189 -11.13 0.40 11.21
CA ASP A 189 -10.46 1.58 11.77
C ASP A 189 -9.86 2.45 10.68
N ASP A 190 -9.37 1.85 9.57
CA ASP A 190 -8.92 2.62 8.42
C ASP A 190 -10.09 3.38 7.78
N PHE A 191 -11.27 2.75 7.67
CA PHE A 191 -12.48 3.43 7.19
C PHE A 191 -12.84 4.63 8.06
N LYS A 192 -12.86 4.44 9.38
CA LYS A 192 -13.19 5.47 10.36
C LYS A 192 -12.19 6.63 10.30
N THR A 193 -10.89 6.35 10.43
CA THR A 193 -9.85 7.40 10.49
C THR A 193 -9.77 8.20 9.19
N LEU A 194 -9.88 7.55 8.05
CA LEU A 194 -9.71 8.19 6.74
C LEU A 194 -11.03 8.71 6.17
N GLY A 195 -12.15 8.61 6.89
CA GLY A 195 -13.47 9.05 6.43
C GLY A 195 -13.93 8.36 5.14
N TYR A 196 -13.50 7.12 4.90
CA TYR A 196 -14.04 6.33 3.78
C TYR A 196 -15.39 5.75 4.18
N CYS A 197 -16.32 5.72 3.23
CA CYS A 197 -17.59 5.03 3.44
C CYS A 197 -17.40 3.53 3.16
N PRO A 198 -17.87 2.64 4.06
CA PRO A 198 -17.90 1.19 3.79
C PRO A 198 -18.85 0.80 2.65
N LYS A 199 -19.64 1.75 2.12
CA LYS A 199 -20.57 1.50 1.01
C LYS A 199 -19.82 1.56 -0.33
N TYR A 200 -19.75 0.41 -0.99
CA TYR A 200 -19.60 0.22 -2.45
C TYR A 200 -18.85 1.31 -3.23
N SER A 201 -17.53 1.44 -3.02
CA SER A 201 -16.67 2.12 -4.01
C SER A 201 -16.34 1.15 -5.16
N THR A 202 -17.24 1.12 -6.15
CA THR A 202 -17.12 0.58 -7.52
C THR A 202 -16.83 -0.92 -7.64
N PHE A 203 -17.90 -1.71 -7.81
CA PHE A 203 -17.84 -3.04 -8.45
C PHE A 203 -18.05 -2.97 -9.98
N ASP A 204 -18.33 -1.80 -10.54
CA ASP A 204 -18.52 -1.61 -11.97
C ASP A 204 -17.49 -0.61 -12.50
N GLN A 205 -16.47 -1.15 -13.16
CA GLN A 205 -15.72 -0.60 -14.28
C GLN A 205 -14.79 -1.69 -14.83
#